data_AF-A0A8W8L125-F1
#
_entry.id   AF-A0A8W8L125-F1
#
_cell.length_a   1.000
_cell.length_b   1.000
_cell.length_c   1.000
_cell.angle_alpha   90.00
_cell.angle_beta   90.00
_cell.angle_gamma   90.00
#
_symmetry.space_group_name_H-M   'P 1'
#
loop_
_entity.id
_entity.type
_entity.pdbx_description
1 polymer ?
#
loop_
_entity_poly.entity_id
_entity_poly.type
_entity_poly.pdbx_seq_one_letter_code
_entity_poly.pdbx_strand_id
1 'polypeptide(L)'
;EERTEHGATPLMLACSLVGLKNRRQIVELLLNKNANVNAYSEQVSYIDPYLPPLIEYLKNNGCDIHYDVISLLIKFGAKVSFRGYLGVVRAKDPFGILHFMHNVFGKKDVCHLLFVAACLYDNDSIKHVNTINVEAKKCLMSYGCRPRELKHLCRLYIRDRMCTGLPEKVKILPLPSLVKSYLLFDL
;
A
#
# COMPACT_ATOMS: atom_id res chain seq x y z
N GLU A 1 2.12 19.24 -6.64
CA GLU A 1 0.91 18.69 -5.99
C GLU A 1 0.58 19.62 -4.84
N GLU A 2 -0.65 20.11 -4.77
CA GLU A 2 -1.11 20.95 -3.66
C GLU A 2 -1.15 20.13 -2.36
N ARG A 3 -0.86 20.78 -1.23
CA ARG A 3 -0.86 20.17 0.09
C ARG A 3 -1.55 21.09 1.08
N THR A 4 -2.15 20.51 2.11
CA THR A 4 -2.62 21.26 3.27
C THR A 4 -1.44 21.83 4.07
N GLU A 5 -1.73 22.69 5.04
CA GLU A 5 -0.74 23.23 5.98
C GLU A 5 0.02 22.13 6.74
N HIS A 6 -0.61 20.97 6.94
CA HIS A 6 -0.02 19.80 7.60
C HIS A 6 0.61 18.80 6.61
N GLY A 7 0.69 19.15 5.33
CA GLY A 7 1.36 18.36 4.32
C GLY A 7 0.53 17.25 3.68
N ALA A 8 -0.78 17.19 3.94
CA ALA A 8 -1.67 16.19 3.37
C ALA A 8 -1.94 16.45 1.89
N THR A 9 -1.94 15.40 1.07
CA THR A 9 -2.32 15.50 -0.34
C THR A 9 -3.81 15.19 -0.54
N PRO A 10 -4.42 15.63 -1.65
CA PRO A 10 -5.80 15.27 -2.00
C PRO A 10 -6.03 13.75 -2.01
N LEU A 11 -5.01 12.97 -2.42
CA LEU A 11 -5.09 11.52 -2.43
C LEU A 11 -5.11 10.92 -1.01
N MET A 12 -4.35 11.48 -0.07
CA MET A 12 -4.43 11.06 1.34
C MET A 12 -5.83 11.30 1.91
N LEU A 13 -6.39 12.49 1.66
CA LEU A 13 -7.73 12.87 2.12
C LEU A 13 -8.81 11.96 1.54
N ALA A 14 -8.76 11.65 0.25
CA ALA A 14 -9.70 10.74 -0.40
C ALA A 14 -9.65 9.32 0.19
N CYS A 15 -8.47 8.87 0.61
CA CYS A 15 -8.29 7.56 1.24
C CYS A 15 -8.67 7.54 2.72
N SER A 16 -8.47 8.65 3.46
CA SER A 16 -8.75 8.72 4.89
C SER A 16 -10.23 8.91 5.23
N LEU A 17 -10.98 9.64 4.39
CA LEU A 17 -12.36 10.03 4.71
C LEU A 17 -13.32 8.83 4.69
N VAL A 18 -13.88 8.49 5.85
CA VAL A 18 -14.87 7.40 6.00
C VAL A 18 -16.18 7.72 5.27
N GLY A 19 -16.75 6.74 4.56
CA GLY A 19 -18.03 6.88 3.87
C GLY A 19 -18.00 7.79 2.62
N LEU A 20 -16.82 8.13 2.10
CA LEU A 20 -16.68 8.92 0.88
C LEU A 20 -17.36 8.21 -0.31
N LYS A 21 -18.42 8.82 -0.83
CA LYS A 21 -19.09 8.35 -2.05
C LYS A 21 -18.14 8.46 -3.24
N ASN A 22 -18.20 7.48 -4.15
CA ASN A 22 -17.39 7.43 -5.37
C ASN A 22 -15.86 7.47 -5.12
N ARG A 23 -15.40 6.97 -3.96
CA ARG A 23 -13.98 6.96 -3.60
C ARG A 23 -13.10 6.34 -4.69
N ARG A 24 -13.53 5.22 -5.30
CA ARG A 24 -12.80 4.55 -6.39
C ARG A 24 -12.51 5.52 -7.55
N GLN A 25 -13.54 6.24 -8.01
CA GLN A 25 -13.44 7.18 -9.13
C GLN A 25 -12.59 8.40 -8.78
N ILE A 26 -12.70 8.91 -7.55
CA ILE A 26 -11.90 10.05 -7.07
C ILE A 26 -10.42 9.65 -7.01
N VAL A 27 -10.10 8.50 -6.41
CA VAL A 27 -8.74 7.97 -6.33
C VAL A 27 -8.18 7.72 -7.74
N GLU A 28 -8.95 7.12 -8.63
CA GLU A 28 -8.57 6.89 -10.04
C GLU A 28 -8.26 8.20 -10.77
N LEU A 29 -9.11 9.22 -10.62
CA LEU A 29 -8.88 10.55 -11.21
C LEU A 29 -7.58 11.17 -10.71
N LEU A 30 -7.35 11.17 -9.40
CA LEU A 30 -6.14 11.75 -8.79
C LEU A 30 -4.88 11.03 -9.27
N LEU A 31 -4.90 9.70 -9.28
CA LEU A 31 -3.79 8.87 -9.73
C LEU A 31 -3.49 9.08 -11.23
N ASN A 32 -4.53 9.20 -12.07
CA ASN A 32 -4.40 9.54 -13.48
C ASN A 32 -3.83 10.95 -13.71
N LYS A 33 -3.97 11.85 -12.73
CA LYS A 33 -3.32 13.18 -12.71
C LYS A 33 -1.95 13.16 -12.02
N ASN A 34 -1.30 11.99 -11.95
CA ASN A 34 0.03 11.78 -11.40
C ASN A 34 0.16 12.08 -9.89
N ALA A 35 -0.93 11.99 -9.11
CA ALA A 35 -0.86 12.05 -7.66
C ALA A 35 0.12 10.99 -7.11
N ASN A 36 0.91 11.36 -6.09
CA ASN A 36 1.88 10.45 -5.53
C ASN A 36 1.23 9.48 -4.54
N VAL A 37 1.08 8.22 -4.96
CA VAL A 37 0.47 7.14 -4.18
C VAL A 37 1.22 6.76 -2.90
N ASN A 38 2.49 7.17 -2.78
CA ASN A 38 3.36 6.93 -1.63
C ASN A 38 3.70 8.23 -0.90
N ALA A 39 3.02 9.35 -1.18
CA ALA A 39 3.20 10.57 -0.41
C ALA A 39 2.88 10.30 1.06
N TYR A 40 3.58 10.96 1.98
CA TYR A 40 3.26 11.02 3.41
C TYR A 40 3.77 12.37 3.93
N SER A 41 3.38 12.74 5.15
CA SER A 41 3.89 13.91 5.84
C SER A 41 4.91 13.48 6.90
N GLU A 42 5.99 14.24 7.05
CA GLU A 42 7.00 13.98 8.08
C GLU A 42 6.50 14.40 9.47
N GLN A 43 5.55 15.34 9.51
CA GLN A 43 4.91 15.78 10.73
C GLN A 43 3.66 14.94 11.00
N VAL A 44 3.56 14.44 12.23
CA VAL A 44 2.33 13.81 12.72
C VAL A 44 1.27 14.89 12.86
N SER A 45 0.12 14.69 12.24
CA SER A 45 -1.06 15.53 12.40
C SER A 45 -2.22 14.71 12.97
N TYR A 46 -2.99 15.34 13.86
CA TYR A 46 -4.23 14.79 14.38
C TYR A 46 -5.46 15.29 13.61
N ILE A 47 -5.26 16.30 12.74
CA ILE A 47 -6.32 16.94 11.95
C ILE A 47 -6.32 16.35 10.55
N ASP A 48 -5.15 16.34 9.93
CA ASP A 48 -4.97 15.92 8.55
C ASP A 48 -4.30 14.53 8.48
N PRO A 49 -4.58 13.75 7.41
CA PRO A 49 -3.89 12.50 7.18
C PRO A 49 -2.41 12.75 6.89
N TYR A 50 -1.55 11.95 7.50
CA TYR A 50 -0.09 12.10 7.40
C TYR A 50 0.59 10.81 6.93
N LEU A 51 -0.12 9.68 6.93
CA LEU A 51 0.39 8.40 6.45
C LEU A 51 0.17 8.25 4.94
N PRO A 52 0.86 7.30 4.28
CA PRO A 52 0.60 7.04 2.88
C PRO A 52 -0.86 6.67 2.58
N PRO A 53 -1.40 7.03 1.41
CA PRO A 53 -2.80 6.80 1.03
C PRO A 53 -3.29 5.38 1.32
N LEU A 54 -2.50 4.35 1.01
CA LEU A 54 -2.87 2.96 1.33
C LEU A 54 -3.01 2.71 2.83
N ILE A 55 -2.13 3.29 3.65
CA ILE A 55 -2.16 3.12 5.10
C ILE A 55 -3.36 3.86 5.70
N GLU A 56 -3.60 5.11 5.27
CA GLU A 56 -4.77 5.87 5.70
C GLU A 56 -6.07 5.16 5.31
N TYR A 57 -6.09 4.53 4.14
CA TYR A 57 -7.23 3.73 3.69
C TYR A 57 -7.50 2.55 4.63
N LEU A 58 -6.46 1.78 4.99
CA LEU A 58 -6.58 0.62 5.88
C LEU A 58 -6.89 1.00 7.32
N LYS A 59 -6.37 2.14 7.78
CA LYS A 59 -6.54 2.66 9.15
C LYS A 59 -7.97 3.13 9.41
N ASN A 60 -8.54 3.95 8.52
CA ASN A 60 -9.78 4.67 8.80
C ASN A 60 -11.04 3.94 8.35
N ASN A 61 -10.95 3.03 7.37
CA ASN A 61 -12.15 2.42 6.77
C ASN A 61 -12.59 1.10 7.41
N GLY A 62 -11.76 0.45 8.25
CA GLY A 62 -12.15 -0.76 8.98
C GLY A 62 -12.82 -1.81 8.09
N CYS A 63 -14.12 -2.07 8.32
CA CYS A 63 -14.90 -3.04 7.54
C CYS A 63 -15.24 -2.60 6.10
N ASP A 64 -15.14 -1.30 5.77
CA ASP A 64 -15.47 -0.68 4.46
C ASP A 64 -14.28 -0.70 3.46
N ILE A 65 -13.38 -1.66 3.63
CA ILE A 65 -12.22 -1.84 2.74
C ILE A 65 -12.65 -2.53 1.43
N HIS A 66 -12.52 -1.84 0.30
CA HIS A 66 -12.84 -2.37 -1.02
C HIS A 66 -11.58 -2.83 -1.76
N TYR A 67 -11.66 -4.00 -2.39
CA TYR A 67 -10.58 -4.56 -3.20
C TYR A 67 -10.15 -3.60 -4.31
N ASP A 68 -11.11 -3.01 -5.02
CA ASP A 68 -10.86 -2.14 -6.18
C ASP A 68 -10.00 -0.91 -5.86
N VAL A 69 -10.14 -0.36 -4.64
CA VAL A 69 -9.33 0.79 -4.22
C VAL A 69 -7.90 0.34 -3.91
N ILE A 70 -7.74 -0.79 -3.23
CA ILE A 70 -6.42 -1.34 -2.90
C ILE A 70 -5.68 -1.81 -4.15
N SER A 71 -6.36 -2.50 -5.06
CA SER A 71 -5.80 -2.94 -6.33
C SER A 71 -5.37 -1.76 -7.19
N LEU A 72 -6.16 -0.69 -7.23
CA LEU A 72 -5.81 0.54 -7.91
C LEU A 72 -4.58 1.23 -7.30
N LEU A 73 -4.53 1.40 -5.97
CA LEU A 73 -3.37 1.97 -5.28
C LEU A 73 -2.10 1.15 -5.55
N ILE A 74 -2.20 -0.18 -5.41
CA ILE A 74 -1.09 -1.10 -5.69
C ILE A 74 -0.68 -1.02 -7.15
N LYS A 75 -1.61 -1.06 -8.11
CA LYS A 75 -1.33 -0.91 -9.54
C LYS A 75 -0.49 0.34 -9.82
N PHE A 76 -0.86 1.47 -9.21
CA PHE A 76 -0.17 2.75 -9.38
C PHE A 76 1.15 2.91 -8.63
N GLY A 77 1.54 1.97 -7.77
CA GLY A 77 2.86 2.05 -7.10
C GLY A 77 2.83 1.94 -5.58
N ALA A 78 1.67 1.76 -4.93
CA ALA A 78 1.60 1.76 -3.49
C ALA A 78 2.55 0.71 -2.89
N LYS A 79 3.41 1.15 -1.97
CA LYS A 79 4.35 0.29 -1.26
C LYS A 79 3.62 -0.43 -0.13
N VAL A 80 3.92 -1.71 0.01
CA VAL A 80 3.38 -2.58 1.05
C VAL A 80 4.52 -3.18 1.85
N SER A 81 4.53 -2.95 3.15
CA SER A 81 5.54 -3.52 4.04
C SER A 81 4.89 -4.19 5.25
N PHE A 82 5.29 -5.42 5.54
CA PHE A 82 4.89 -6.13 6.76
C PHE A 82 5.87 -5.84 7.89
N ARG A 83 5.96 -4.56 8.24
CA ARG A 83 6.74 -4.06 9.37
C ARG A 83 5.84 -3.36 10.37
N GLY A 84 6.22 -3.44 11.64
CA GLY A 84 5.53 -2.70 12.70
C GLY A 84 5.77 -1.18 12.58
N TYR A 85 4.71 -0.41 12.78
CA TYR A 85 4.70 1.05 12.80
C TYR A 85 5.15 1.66 14.16
N LEU A 86 5.48 0.87 15.19
CA LEU A 86 5.56 1.40 16.56
C LEU A 86 6.95 1.95 16.96
N GLY A 87 6.99 3.26 17.24
CA GLY A 87 7.98 3.94 18.07
C GLY A 87 8.01 5.46 17.92
N VAL A 88 7.69 6.20 19.00
CA VAL A 88 7.55 7.67 19.15
C VAL A 88 8.79 8.49 18.71
N VAL A 89 9.92 7.84 18.37
CA VAL A 89 11.18 8.54 18.07
C VAL A 89 11.59 8.47 16.60
N ARG A 90 11.20 7.45 15.81
CA ARG A 90 11.42 7.41 14.34
C ARG A 90 10.43 6.41 13.74
N ALA A 91 9.64 6.83 12.74
CA ALA A 91 8.86 5.89 11.93
C ALA A 91 9.82 4.87 11.29
N LYS A 92 9.82 3.62 11.77
CA LYS A 92 10.72 2.58 11.24
C LYS A 92 10.38 2.22 9.78
N ASP A 93 9.15 2.48 9.35
CA ASP A 93 8.70 2.34 7.96
C ASP A 93 7.33 3.06 7.76
N PRO A 94 7.23 4.11 6.94
CA PRO A 94 5.95 4.78 6.67
C PRO A 94 4.98 3.89 5.88
N PHE A 95 5.45 2.81 5.25
CA PHE A 95 4.65 1.89 4.44
C PHE A 95 4.25 0.60 5.20
N GLY A 96 4.47 0.56 6.51
CA GLY A 96 4.16 -0.58 7.38
C GLY A 96 2.67 -0.78 7.58
N ILE A 97 2.10 -1.86 7.04
CA ILE A 97 0.66 -2.19 7.17
C ILE A 97 0.33 -3.14 8.32
N LEU A 98 1.34 -3.69 9.00
CA LEU A 98 1.18 -4.84 9.90
C LEU A 98 0.08 -4.62 10.96
N HIS A 99 0.05 -3.44 11.60
CA HIS A 99 -0.95 -3.14 12.64
C HIS A 99 -2.39 -3.12 12.12
N PHE A 100 -2.60 -2.75 10.86
CA PHE A 100 -3.92 -2.59 10.24
C PHE A 100 -4.46 -3.88 9.62
N MET A 101 -3.67 -4.95 9.62
CA MET A 101 -4.05 -6.22 8.99
C MET A 101 -5.27 -6.88 9.64
N HIS A 102 -5.56 -6.60 10.91
CA HIS A 102 -6.77 -7.07 11.59
C HIS A 102 -8.07 -6.67 10.86
N ASN A 103 -8.09 -5.52 10.18
CA ASN A 103 -9.22 -5.04 9.37
C ASN A 103 -9.39 -5.81 8.05
N VAL A 104 -8.34 -6.52 7.61
CA VAL A 104 -8.27 -7.10 6.27
C VAL A 104 -8.40 -8.62 6.28
N PHE A 105 -8.08 -9.31 7.39
CA PHE A 105 -8.05 -10.78 7.44
C PHE A 105 -9.37 -11.48 7.09
N GLY A 106 -10.52 -10.81 7.22
CA GLY A 106 -11.80 -11.34 6.74
C GLY A 106 -11.94 -11.38 5.21
N LYS A 107 -11.08 -10.68 4.46
CA LYS A 107 -11.14 -10.49 3.00
C LYS A 107 -9.94 -11.16 2.33
N LYS A 108 -10.11 -12.45 1.99
CA LYS A 108 -9.03 -13.30 1.43
C LYS A 108 -8.33 -12.68 0.23
N ASP A 109 -9.10 -12.08 -0.70
CA ASP A 109 -8.55 -11.51 -1.94
C ASP A 109 -7.66 -10.30 -1.67
N VAL A 110 -8.07 -9.45 -0.71
CA VAL A 110 -7.28 -8.28 -0.30
C VAL A 110 -6.01 -8.73 0.42
N CYS A 111 -6.11 -9.69 1.34
CA CYS A 111 -4.93 -10.26 2.01
C CYS A 111 -3.96 -10.85 1.01
N HIS A 112 -4.45 -11.65 0.06
CA HIS A 112 -3.63 -12.26 -0.98
C HIS A 112 -2.90 -11.20 -1.80
N LEU A 113 -3.61 -10.17 -2.26
CA LEU A 113 -3.03 -9.07 -3.01
C LEU A 113 -1.93 -8.34 -2.22
N LEU A 114 -2.16 -8.03 -0.94
CA LEU A 114 -1.16 -7.39 -0.08
C LEU A 114 0.08 -8.28 0.13
N PHE A 115 -0.10 -9.60 0.23
CA PHE A 115 1.02 -10.53 0.38
C PHE A 115 1.87 -10.60 -0.89
N VAL A 116 1.22 -10.72 -2.04
CA VAL A 116 1.91 -10.72 -3.34
C VAL A 116 2.58 -9.37 -3.61
N ALA A 117 1.98 -8.26 -3.18
CA ALA A 117 2.50 -6.91 -3.38
C ALA A 117 3.61 -6.49 -2.41
N ALA A 118 3.81 -7.22 -1.32
CA ALA A 118 4.75 -6.84 -0.29
C ALA A 118 6.17 -6.64 -0.83
N CYS A 119 6.79 -5.55 -0.40
CA CYS A 119 8.20 -5.25 -0.62
C CYS A 119 9.06 -5.89 0.48
N LEU A 120 8.57 -5.92 1.72
CA LEU A 120 9.33 -6.34 2.89
C LEU A 120 8.46 -7.18 3.85
N TYR A 121 9.07 -8.21 4.44
CA TYR A 121 8.55 -8.95 5.58
C TYR A 121 9.56 -8.84 6.72
N ASP A 122 9.17 -8.20 7.82
CA ASP A 122 9.98 -8.14 9.02
C ASP A 122 9.50 -9.24 9.98
N ASN A 123 10.17 -10.39 9.93
CA ASN A 123 9.80 -11.57 10.72
C ASN A 123 9.81 -11.29 12.22
N ASP A 124 10.67 -10.39 12.70
CA ASP A 124 10.71 -10.03 14.11
C ASP A 124 9.53 -9.15 14.49
N SER A 125 9.21 -8.15 13.67
CA SER A 125 7.97 -7.36 13.85
C SER A 125 6.71 -8.25 13.82
N ILE A 126 6.65 -9.23 12.91
CA ILE A 126 5.51 -10.15 12.75
C ILE A 126 5.34 -11.06 13.97
N LYS A 127 6.43 -11.52 14.59
CA LYS A 127 6.34 -12.35 15.81
C LYS A 127 5.74 -11.57 16.98
N HIS A 128 6.20 -10.34 17.18
CA HIS A 128 5.88 -9.52 18.35
C HIS A 128 4.58 -8.70 18.25
N VAL A 129 3.95 -8.62 17.08
CA VAL A 129 2.70 -7.85 16.92
C VAL A 129 1.53 -8.54 17.66
N ASN A 130 0.82 -7.85 18.54
CA ASN A 130 -0.28 -8.46 19.31
C ASN A 130 -1.66 -8.24 18.67
N THR A 131 -1.76 -7.41 17.64
CA THR A 131 -3.04 -7.08 16.98
C THR A 131 -3.52 -8.13 15.98
N ILE A 132 -2.69 -9.13 15.65
CA ILE A 132 -2.98 -10.16 14.64
C ILE A 132 -3.13 -11.53 15.31
N ASN A 133 -4.10 -12.32 14.87
CA ASN A 133 -4.31 -13.69 15.36
C ASN A 133 -3.16 -14.66 14.99
N VAL A 134 -3.12 -15.81 15.66
CA VAL A 134 -2.00 -16.76 15.54
C VAL A 134 -1.94 -17.37 14.14
N GLU A 135 -3.08 -17.67 13.53
CA GLU A 135 -3.21 -18.26 12.20
C GLU A 135 -2.66 -17.31 11.13
N ALA A 136 -3.02 -16.03 11.21
CA ALA A 136 -2.52 -15.01 10.30
C ALA A 136 -1.02 -14.75 10.48
N LYS A 137 -0.51 -14.77 11.71
CA LYS A 137 0.94 -14.70 11.95
C LYS A 137 1.66 -15.86 11.27
N LYS A 138 1.18 -17.09 11.44
CA LYS A 138 1.73 -18.28 10.76
C LYS A 138 1.69 -18.11 9.24
N CYS A 139 0.59 -17.59 8.70
CA CYS A 139 0.46 -17.30 7.28
C CYS A 139 1.51 -16.28 6.83
N LEU A 140 1.62 -15.11 7.47
CA LEU A 140 2.62 -14.09 7.17
C LEU A 140 4.06 -14.62 7.25
N MET A 141 4.38 -15.40 8.27
CA MET A 141 5.71 -16.02 8.41
C MET A 141 6.00 -17.02 7.29
N SER A 142 4.99 -17.74 6.80
CA SER A 142 5.18 -18.67 5.67
C SER A 142 5.62 -17.96 4.38
N TYR A 143 5.20 -16.70 4.19
CA TYR A 143 5.67 -15.83 3.10
C TYR A 143 7.03 -15.20 3.43
N GLY A 144 7.21 -14.70 4.65
CA GLY A 144 8.43 -14.00 5.08
C GLY A 144 9.68 -14.89 5.24
N CYS A 145 9.51 -16.20 5.39
CA CYS A 145 10.62 -17.16 5.47
C CYS A 145 11.11 -17.66 4.10
N ARG A 146 10.45 -17.28 2.99
CA ARG A 146 10.84 -17.69 1.65
C ARG A 146 11.69 -16.59 1.01
N PRO A 147 12.83 -16.91 0.38
CA PRO A 147 13.53 -15.93 -0.43
C PRO A 147 12.61 -15.45 -1.55
N ARG A 148 12.58 -14.13 -1.80
CA ARG A 148 11.76 -13.56 -2.86
C ARG A 148 12.29 -14.02 -4.21
N GLU A 149 11.36 -14.41 -5.09
CA GLU A 149 11.72 -14.74 -6.47
C GLU A 149 12.35 -13.53 -7.18
N LEU A 150 13.35 -13.79 -8.02
CA LEU A 150 14.06 -12.74 -8.77
C LEU A 150 13.09 -11.89 -9.59
N LYS A 151 12.09 -12.50 -10.22
CA LYS A 151 11.05 -11.77 -10.99
C LYS A 151 10.34 -10.71 -10.15
N HIS A 152 10.07 -11.00 -8.87
CA HIS A 152 9.43 -10.06 -7.95
C HIS A 152 10.40 -8.95 -7.53
N LEU A 153 11.67 -9.28 -7.27
CA LEU A 153 12.69 -8.25 -7.00
C LEU A 153 12.85 -7.29 -8.18
N CYS A 154 12.90 -7.80 -9.42
CA CYS A 154 12.94 -6.99 -10.63
C CYS A 154 11.70 -6.10 -10.75
N ARG A 155 10.51 -6.64 -10.50
CA ARG A 155 9.26 -5.87 -10.48
C ARG A 155 9.31 -4.72 -9.49
N LEU A 156 9.74 -4.98 -8.25
CA LEU A 156 9.87 -3.92 -7.24
C LEU A 156 10.87 -2.84 -7.67
N TYR A 157 12.02 -3.25 -8.20
CA TYR A 157 13.06 -2.33 -8.67
C TYR A 157 12.56 -1.43 -9.82
N ILE A 158 11.91 -2.02 -10.83
CA ILE A 158 11.36 -1.27 -11.97
C ILE A 158 10.31 -0.27 -11.50
N ARG A 159 9.39 -0.71 -10.62
CA ARG A 159 8.28 0.12 -10.13
C ARG A 159 8.78 1.28 -9.26
N ASP A 160 9.80 1.06 -8.44
CA ASP A 160 10.39 2.09 -7.58
C ASP A 160 11.01 3.24 -8.40
N ARG A 161 11.60 2.94 -9.56
CA ARG A 161 12.16 3.94 -10.48
C ARG A 161 11.11 4.77 -11.23
N MET A 162 9.88 4.28 -11.34
CA MET A 162 8.83 4.95 -12.11
C MET A 162 8.07 6.02 -11.31
N CYS A 163 8.10 5.96 -9.98
CA CYS A 163 7.42 6.88 -9.07
C CYS A 163 5.92 7.05 -9.38
N THR A 164 5.52 8.12 -10.07
CA THR A 164 4.12 8.45 -10.41
C THR A 164 3.76 8.08 -11.85
N GLY A 165 2.46 7.93 -12.15
CA GLY A 165 1.99 7.62 -13.51
C GLY A 165 2.44 6.25 -14.02
N LEU A 166 2.63 5.29 -13.11
CA LEU A 166 3.20 3.98 -13.39
C LEU A 166 2.46 3.23 -14.52
N PRO A 167 1.11 3.17 -14.56
CA PRO A 167 0.42 2.47 -15.65
C PRO A 167 0.74 3.02 -17.04
N GLU A 168 0.76 4.34 -17.20
CA GLU A 168 1.08 4.97 -18.49
C GLU A 168 2.55 4.75 -18.86
N LYS A 169 3.46 4.85 -17.89
CA LYS A 169 4.89 4.56 -18.10
C LYS A 169 5.14 3.10 -18.47
N VAL A 170 4.40 2.15 -17.91
CA VAL A 170 4.56 0.72 -18.25
C VAL A 170 4.07 0.42 -19.67
N LYS A 171 3.00 1.09 -20.13
CA LYS A 171 2.48 0.91 -21.50
C LYS A 171 3.53 1.20 -22.57
N ILE A 172 4.35 2.24 -22.38
CA ILE A 172 5.37 2.68 -23.35
C ILE A 172 6.65 1.82 -23.35
N LEU A 173 6.85 0.94 -22.36
CA LEU A 173 8.05 0.12 -22.30
C LEU A 173 8.11 -0.89 -23.46
N PRO A 174 9.29 -1.18 -24.01
CA PRO A 174 9.49 -2.22 -25.01
C PRO A 174 9.50 -3.63 -24.37
N LEU A 175 8.45 -3.96 -23.60
CA LEU A 175 8.28 -5.23 -22.90
C LEU A 175 7.06 -6.00 -23.43
N PRO A 176 7.06 -7.35 -23.37
CA PRO A 176 5.89 -8.15 -23.70
C PRO A 176 4.67 -7.79 -22.82
N SER A 177 3.46 -7.96 -23.37
CA SER A 177 2.20 -7.68 -22.68
C SER A 177 2.09 -8.39 -21.33
N LEU A 178 2.50 -9.65 -21.25
CA LEU A 178 2.49 -10.43 -20.01
C LEU A 178 3.36 -9.80 -18.91
N VAL A 179 4.53 -9.28 -19.27
CA VAL A 179 5.43 -8.61 -18.31
C VAL A 179 4.85 -7.26 -17.90
N LYS A 180 4.18 -6.54 -18.81
CA LYS A 180 3.44 -5.31 -18.48
C LYS A 180 2.32 -5.60 -17.48
N SER A 181 1.50 -6.62 -17.70
CA SER A 181 0.46 -7.04 -16.75
C SER A 181 1.04 -7.45 -15.39
N TYR A 182 2.18 -8.17 -15.40
CA TYR A 182 2.91 -8.52 -14.19
C TYR A 182 3.34 -7.27 -13.39
N LEU A 183 3.91 -6.28 -14.06
CA LEU A 183 4.32 -5.01 -13.42
C LEU A 183 3.12 -4.26 -12.82
N LEU A 184 1.93 -4.39 -13.39
CA LEU A 184 0.71 -3.68 -12.98
C LEU A 184 -0.19 -4.43 -11.98
N PHE A 185 0.15 -5.67 -11.61
CA PHE A 185 -0.74 -6.53 -10.80
C PHE A 185 -2.06 -6.89 -11.52
N ASP A 186 -2.06 -6.92 -12.86
CA ASP A 186 -3.23 -7.25 -13.69
C ASP A 186 -3.21 -8.73 -14.17
N LEU A 187 -2.57 -9.64 -13.42
CA LEU A 187 -2.49 -11.08 -13.75
C LEU A 187 -3.48 -11.91 -12.93
#